data_AF-A0A933MHK2-F1
#
_entry.id   AF-A0A933MHK2-F1
#
_cell.length_a   1.000
_cell.length_b   1.000
_cell.length_c   1.000
_cell.angle_alpha   90.00
_cell.angle_beta   90.00
_cell.angle_gamma   90.00
#
_symmetry.space_group_name_H-M   'P 1'
#
loop_
_entity.id
_entity.type
_entity.pdbx_description
1 polymer ?
#
loop_
_entity_poly.entity_id
_entity_poly.type
_entity_poly.pdbx_seq_one_letter_code
_entity_poly.pdbx_strand_id
1 'polypeptide(L)'
;MKTKKLPNFKNEEEFAKFVETHDMGPYFKGMKALDEALILAPALAEKIRERSKKRLISLRLPNWQIEGAKEIARKIKRPYQTLIQTWVGEGLRTEMRSIRATHH
;
A
#
# COMPACT_ATOMS: atom_id res chain seq x y z
N MET A 1 -13.86 -34.50 -9.41
CA MET A 1 -14.04 -33.29 -10.27
C MET A 1 -12.79 -33.12 -11.14
N LYS A 2 -12.94 -32.88 -12.45
CA LYS A 2 -11.82 -32.89 -13.43
C LYS A 2 -11.01 -31.59 -13.38
N THR A 3 -9.69 -31.68 -13.33
CA THR A 3 -8.75 -30.55 -13.49
C THR A 3 -8.64 -30.20 -14.98
N LYS A 4 -8.67 -28.91 -15.32
CA LYS A 4 -8.49 -28.43 -16.71
C LYS A 4 -7.13 -27.75 -16.84
N LYS A 5 -6.44 -27.98 -17.97
CA LYS A 5 -5.19 -27.27 -18.30
C LYS A 5 -5.50 -25.90 -18.89
N LEU A 6 -4.71 -24.89 -18.55
CA LEU A 6 -4.83 -23.55 -19.13
C LEU A 6 -4.52 -23.61 -20.65
N PRO A 7 -5.32 -22.94 -21.51
CA PRO A 7 -4.97 -22.74 -22.92
C PRO A 7 -3.67 -21.92 -23.07
N ASN A 8 -3.01 -22.04 -24.23
CA ASN A 8 -1.94 -21.13 -24.60
C ASN A 8 -2.54 -19.82 -25.14
N PHE A 9 -2.29 -18.71 -24.44
CA PHE A 9 -2.72 -17.38 -24.86
C PHE A 9 -1.63 -16.72 -25.69
N LYS A 10 -1.99 -16.08 -26.80
CA LYS A 10 -1.05 -15.36 -27.67
C LYS A 10 -0.71 -13.98 -27.12
N ASN A 11 -1.62 -13.36 -26.35
CA ASN A 11 -1.44 -12.05 -25.75
C ASN A 11 -2.24 -11.89 -24.44
N GLU A 12 -1.98 -10.79 -23.74
CA GLU A 12 -2.59 -10.50 -22.44
C GLU A 12 -4.09 -10.16 -22.54
N GLU A 13 -4.54 -9.59 -23.68
CA GLU A 13 -5.96 -9.32 -23.92
C GLU A 13 -6.80 -10.60 -24.06
N GLU A 14 -6.26 -11.63 -24.72
CA GLU A 14 -6.89 -12.93 -24.86
C GLU A 14 -7.01 -13.62 -23.50
N PHE A 15 -5.98 -13.50 -22.66
CA PHE A 15 -6.02 -13.97 -21.29
C PHE A 15 -7.09 -13.24 -20.46
N ALA A 16 -7.14 -11.91 -20.52
CA ALA A 16 -8.13 -11.12 -19.78
C ALA A 16 -9.56 -11.52 -20.16
N LYS A 17 -9.86 -11.63 -21.46
CA LYS A 17 -11.16 -12.09 -21.96
C LYS A 17 -11.48 -13.51 -21.50
N PHE A 18 -10.49 -14.40 -21.47
CA PHE A 18 -10.68 -15.76 -20.99
C PHE A 18 -11.05 -15.81 -19.50
N VAL A 19 -10.33 -15.05 -18.66
CA VAL A 19 -10.59 -14.96 -17.21
C VAL A 19 -11.96 -14.36 -16.92
N GLU A 20 -12.39 -13.38 -17.72
CA GLU A 20 -13.70 -12.74 -17.56
C GLU A 20 -14.85 -13.68 -17.97
N THR A 21 -14.62 -14.53 -18.97
CA THR A 21 -15.68 -15.38 -19.55
C THR A 21 -15.72 -16.80 -18.99
N HIS A 22 -14.68 -17.26 -18.28
CA HIS A 22 -14.56 -18.63 -17.81
C HIS A 22 -14.38 -18.72 -16.29
N ASP A 23 -15.03 -19.72 -15.67
CA ASP A 23 -14.74 -20.07 -14.27
C ASP A 23 -13.32 -20.64 -14.16
N MET A 24 -12.48 -19.93 -13.42
CA MET A 24 -11.06 -20.27 -13.21
C MET A 24 -10.85 -21.36 -12.15
N GLY A 25 -11.86 -21.68 -11.33
CA GLY A 25 -11.76 -22.65 -10.23
C GLY A 25 -11.24 -24.05 -10.63
N PRO A 26 -11.70 -24.64 -11.74
CA PRO A 26 -11.21 -25.94 -12.24
C PRO A 26 -9.76 -25.93 -12.76
N TYR A 27 -9.22 -24.77 -13.09
CA TYR A 27 -7.85 -24.59 -13.58
C TYR A 27 -6.86 -24.41 -12.42
N PHE A 28 -7.28 -23.76 -11.33
CA PHE A 28 -6.46 -23.61 -10.12
C PHE A 28 -6.21 -24.93 -9.38
N LYS A 29 -7.14 -25.88 -9.41
CA LYS A 29 -6.99 -27.20 -8.75
C LYS A 29 -5.83 -28.05 -9.29
N GLY A 30 -5.34 -27.75 -10.50
CA GLY A 30 -4.21 -28.45 -11.13
C GLY A 30 -2.88 -27.71 -11.02
N MET A 31 -2.87 -26.49 -10.46
CA MET A 31 -1.63 -25.74 -10.24
C MET A 31 -0.90 -26.31 -9.04
N LYS A 32 0.42 -26.56 -9.18
CA LYS A 32 1.27 -26.85 -8.03
C LYS A 32 1.21 -25.65 -7.09
N ALA A 33 1.06 -25.91 -5.80
CA ALA A 33 1.35 -24.90 -4.80
C ALA A 33 2.76 -24.35 -5.07
N LEU A 34 2.89 -23.03 -5.09
CA LEU A 34 4.17 -22.39 -5.24
C LEU A 34 4.93 -22.60 -3.91
N ASP A 35 5.60 -23.75 -3.78
CA ASP A 35 6.44 -24.07 -2.61
C ASP A 35 7.72 -23.21 -2.59
N GLU A 36 8.06 -22.62 -3.74
CA GLU A 36 9.00 -21.52 -3.80
C GLU A 36 8.33 -20.29 -3.22
N ALA A 37 8.63 -20.03 -1.95
CA ALA A 37 8.41 -18.74 -1.31
C ALA A 37 8.69 -17.65 -2.35
N LEU A 38 7.65 -16.93 -2.77
CA LEU A 38 7.77 -15.75 -3.63
C LEU A 38 8.91 -14.91 -3.07
N ILE A 39 10.09 -15.00 -3.69
CA ILE A 39 11.26 -14.24 -3.27
C ILE A 39 10.95 -12.81 -3.69
N LEU A 40 10.27 -12.09 -2.80
CA LEU A 40 10.02 -10.67 -2.95
C LEU A 40 11.37 -10.03 -3.21
N ALA A 41 11.49 -9.30 -4.31
CA ALA A 41 12.68 -8.54 -4.61
C ALA A 41 13.11 -7.78 -3.34
N PRO A 42 14.39 -7.81 -2.92
CA PRO A 42 14.82 -7.27 -1.63
C PRO A 42 14.32 -5.84 -1.38
N ALA A 43 14.29 -4.99 -2.40
CA ALA A 43 13.75 -3.63 -2.33
C ALA A 43 12.23 -3.56 -2.02
N LEU A 44 11.45 -4.53 -2.51
CA LEU A 44 10.02 -4.62 -2.20
C LEU A 44 9.82 -5.15 -0.77
N ALA A 45 10.61 -6.14 -0.35
CA ALA A 45 10.60 -6.65 1.02
C ALA A 45 10.99 -5.58 2.04
N GLU A 46 12.01 -4.77 1.77
CA GLU A 46 12.41 -3.64 2.60
C GLU A 46 11.31 -2.59 2.70
N LYS A 47 10.71 -2.16 1.58
CA LYS A 47 9.58 -1.21 1.58
C LYS A 47 8.39 -1.72 2.40
N ILE A 48 8.10 -3.02 2.33
CA ILE A 48 7.04 -3.65 3.12
C ILE A 48 7.42 -3.63 4.61
N ARG A 49 8.65 -4.01 4.96
CA ARG A 49 9.17 -3.99 6.33
C ARG A 49 9.24 -2.59 6.94
N GLU A 50 9.58 -1.56 6.17
CA GLU A 50 9.56 -0.19 6.65
C GLU A 50 8.13 0.29 6.91
N ARG A 51 7.19 -0.05 6.03
CA ARG A 51 5.77 0.26 6.23
C ARG A 51 5.21 -0.42 7.48
N SER A 52 5.70 -1.62 7.83
CA SER A 52 5.27 -2.35 9.01
C SER A 52 5.84 -1.82 10.33
N LYS A 53 6.79 -0.87 10.32
CA LYS A 53 7.35 -0.25 11.55
C LYS A 53 6.44 0.83 12.17
N LYS A 54 5.23 1.05 11.66
CA LYS A 54 4.31 2.05 12.23
C LYS A 54 3.67 1.51 13.52
N ARG A 55 3.81 2.25 14.62
CA ARG A 55 3.08 1.99 15.86
C ARG A 55 1.73 2.71 15.85
N LEU A 56 0.65 2.01 16.16
CA LEU A 56 -0.65 2.63 16.37
C LEU A 56 -0.63 3.43 17.67
N ILE A 57 -1.08 4.68 17.62
CA ILE A 57 -1.21 5.54 18.80
C ILE A 57 -2.57 6.23 18.78
N SER A 58 -3.10 6.54 19.96
CA SER A 58 -4.27 7.42 20.11
C SER A 58 -3.80 8.85 20.35
N LEU A 59 -4.16 9.77 19.46
CA LEU A 59 -3.87 11.20 19.56
C LEU A 59 -5.19 11.97 19.62
N ARG A 60 -5.36 12.86 20.60
CA ARG A 60 -6.51 13.78 20.66
C ARG A 60 -6.16 15.07 19.93
N LEU A 61 -7.05 15.47 19.02
CA LEU A 61 -6.97 16.74 18.30
C LEU A 61 -8.28 17.51 18.51
N PRO A 62 -8.24 18.84 18.64
CA PRO A 62 -9.43 19.68 18.55
C PRO A 62 -10.23 19.42 17.27
N ASN A 63 -11.57 19.49 17.38
CA ASN A 63 -12.47 19.25 16.24
C ASN A 63 -12.16 20.12 15.03
N TRP A 64 -11.85 21.41 15.25
CA TRP A 64 -11.53 22.33 14.16
C TRP A 64 -10.30 21.91 13.35
N GLN A 65 -9.31 21.27 14.00
CA GLN A 65 -8.13 20.76 13.29
C GLN A 65 -8.47 19.53 12.43
N ILE A 66 -9.32 18.65 12.95
CA ILE A 66 -9.77 17.45 12.22
C ILE A 66 -10.57 17.86 10.98
N GLU A 67 -11.52 18.78 11.14
CA GLU A 67 -12.36 19.24 10.03
C GLU A 67 -11.56 20.04 9.00
N GLY A 68 -10.66 20.93 9.44
CA GLY A 68 -9.75 21.64 8.54
C GLY A 68 -8.85 20.69 7.75
N ALA A 69 -8.31 19.65 8.40
CA ALA A 69 -7.49 18.63 7.73
C ALA A 69 -8.29 17.86 6.67
N LYS A 70 -9.54 17.47 6.97
CA LYS A 70 -10.43 16.80 6.01
C LYS A 70 -10.74 17.69 4.80
N GLU A 71 -10.98 18.98 5.02
CA GLU A 71 -11.28 19.91 3.94
C GLU A 71 -10.10 20.06 2.98
N ILE A 72 -8.89 20.28 3.53
CA ILE A 72 -7.66 20.40 2.73
C ILE A 72 -7.40 19.08 1.98
N ALA A 73 -7.51 17.95 2.67
CA ALA A 73 -7.30 16.62 2.10
C ALA A 73 -8.23 16.35 0.91
N ARG A 74 -9.51 16.75 1.01
CA ARG A 74 -10.47 16.66 -0.10
C ARG A 74 -10.05 17.51 -1.30
N LYS A 75 -9.60 18.75 -1.07
CA LYS A 75 -9.13 19.66 -2.14
C LYS A 75 -7.94 19.07 -2.90
N ILE A 76 -7.00 18.45 -2.20
CA ILE A 76 -5.79 17.85 -2.80
C ILE A 76 -5.96 16.37 -3.18
N LYS A 77 -7.18 15.82 -3.07
CA LYS A 77 -7.52 14.41 -3.35
C LYS A 77 -6.59 13.39 -2.64
N ARG A 78 -6.30 13.61 -1.36
CA ARG A 78 -5.52 12.68 -0.53
C ARG A 78 -6.31 12.26 0.72
N PRO A 79 -6.02 11.10 1.33
CA PRO A 79 -6.57 10.75 2.63
C PRO A 79 -6.08 11.72 3.71
N TYR A 80 -7.00 12.23 4.55
CA TYR A 80 -6.64 13.19 5.61
C TYR A 80 -5.64 12.62 6.62
N GLN A 81 -5.69 11.30 6.88
CA GLN A 81 -4.73 10.64 7.75
C GLN A 81 -3.30 10.68 7.18
N THR A 82 -3.15 10.55 5.86
CA THR A 82 -1.85 10.70 5.18
C THR A 82 -1.35 12.14 5.29
N LEU A 83 -2.24 13.12 5.11
CA LEU A 83 -1.91 14.53 5.25
C LEU A 83 -1.41 14.86 6.66
N ILE A 84 -2.10 14.38 7.70
CA ILE A 84 -1.67 14.54 9.10
C ILE A 84 -0.30 13.90 9.33
N GLN A 85 -0.05 12.69 8.81
CA GLN A 85 1.25 12.03 8.93
C GLN A 85 2.38 12.85 8.28
N THR A 86 2.12 13.47 7.12
CA THR A 86 3.09 14.34 6.46
C THR A 86 3.41 15.57 7.30
N TRP A 87 2.39 16.27 7.80
CA TRP A 87 2.59 17.46 8.64
C TRP A 87 3.36 17.16 9.93
N VAL A 88 3.06 16.05 10.61
CA VAL A 88 3.82 15.62 11.80
C VAL A 88 5.30 15.42 11.45
N GLY A 89 5.59 14.76 10.32
CA GLY A 89 6.96 14.57 9.85
C GLY A 89 7.67 15.89 9.51
N GLU A 90 6.98 16.83 8.88
CA GLU A 90 7.51 18.17 8.54
C GLU A 90 7.78 19.02 9.79
N GLY A 91 6.86 19.01 10.76
CA GLY A 91 7.03 19.67 12.04
C GLY A 91 8.27 19.17 12.78
N LEU A 92 8.41 17.85 12.92
CA LEU A 92 9.59 17.24 13.56
C LEU A 92 10.91 17.62 12.88
N ARG A 93 10.94 17.60 11.53
CA ARG A 93 12.16 18.00 10.79
C ARG A 93 12.48 19.48 11.01
N THR A 94 11.46 20.32 11.09
CA THR A 94 11.62 21.77 11.28
C THR A 94 12.16 22.07 12.66
N GLU A 95 11.58 21.48 13.70
CA GLU A 95 12.07 21.62 15.09
C GLU A 95 13.49 21.07 15.24
N MET A 96 13.80 19.92 14.63
CA MET A 96 15.15 19.35 14.70
C MET A 96 16.20 20.26 14.04
N ARG A 97 15.84 20.94 12.94
CA ARG A 97 16.72 21.93 12.31
C ARG A 97 16.92 23.15 13.22
N SER A 98 15.84 23.64 13.83
CA SER A 98 15.88 24.77 14.77
C SER A 98 16.80 24.49 15.96
N ILE A 99 16.61 23.34 16.63
CA ILE A 99 17.42 22.93 17.80
C ILE A 99 18.91 22.87 17.46
N ARG A 100 19.26 22.33 16.28
CA ARG A 100 20.66 22.23 15.82
C ARG A 100 21.29 23.59 15.54
N ALA A 101 20.50 24.55 15.06
CA ALA A 101 20.99 25.91 14.79
C ALA A 101 21.26 26.71 16.07
N THR A 102 20.54 26.42 17.16
CA THR A 102 20.71 27.11 18.45
C THR A 102 21.89 26.58 19.29
N HIS A 103 22.40 25.39 18.98
CA HIS A 103 23.54 24.76 19.69
C HIS A 103 24.88 24.92 18.95
N HIS A 104 24.93 25.80 17.95
CA HIS A 104 26.14 26.25 17.25
C HIS A 104 26.33 27.75 17.49
#